data_AF-A0A2M8Q115-F1
#
_entry.id   AF-A0A2M8Q115-F1
#
_cell.length_a   1.000
_cell.length_b   1.000
_cell.length_c   1.000
_cell.angle_alpha   90.00
_cell.angle_beta   90.00
_cell.angle_gamma   90.00
#
_symmetry.space_group_name_H-M   'P 1'
#
loop_
_entity.id
_entity.type
_entity.pdbx_description
1 polymer ?
#
loop_
_entity_poly.entity_id
_entity_poly.type
_entity_poly.pdbx_seq_one_letter_code
_entity_poly.pdbx_strand_id
1 'polypeptide(L)'
;MFKTFQRSWELTKISWSVLQKDKELLVFPLISMIGVAVISLIFALPLLSSGLIQALAGEEESSAVAYILGIVILFLYYLAISVVVTYSNAALTGAVFMRFDGKDPKLSDGFAIANNHLGAIVTFAAMNATVGVISALIRNAGRDSKNWVARSLADALADLVSTAWAIITFLAIPVMVREGKGAIEAVKRSAQLLSDTWGRQVVGSAGIGVIFALIALAFLIVIGPLFALALSANSAVLIGLVLALAVLILGGISLLNGALNSIYRVALYHYAHDHKVEFFEEEALRGAFVPKPGGA
;
A
#
# COMPACT_ATOMS: atom_id res chain seq x y z
N MET A 1 -15.12 13.79 -17.73
CA MET A 1 -14.67 12.38 -17.60
C MET A 1 -13.42 12.11 -18.41
N PHE A 2 -13.40 12.31 -19.74
CA PHE A 2 -12.19 12.11 -20.57
C PHE A 2 -10.98 12.98 -20.17
N LYS A 3 -11.19 14.29 -19.90
CA LYS A 3 -10.10 15.18 -19.44
C LYS A 3 -9.49 14.76 -18.09
N THR A 4 -10.30 14.17 -17.21
CA THR A 4 -9.87 13.67 -15.90
C THR A 4 -9.03 12.41 -16.03
N PHE A 5 -9.49 11.47 -16.85
CA PHE A 5 -8.77 10.23 -17.14
C PHE A 5 -7.43 10.52 -17.83
N GLN A 6 -7.42 11.47 -18.78
CA GLN A 6 -6.20 11.93 -19.45
C GLN A 6 -5.19 12.55 -18.46
N ARG A 7 -5.65 13.39 -17.53
CA ARG A 7 -4.79 13.97 -16.48
C ARG A 7 -4.24 12.89 -15.53
N SER A 8 -5.07 11.95 -15.09
CA SER A 8 -4.61 10.82 -14.27
C SER A 8 -3.61 9.93 -15.00
N TRP A 9 -3.78 9.76 -16.32
CA TRP A 9 -2.85 9.03 -17.17
C TRP A 9 -1.51 9.76 -17.32
N GLU A 10 -1.52 11.08 -17.49
CA GLU A 10 -0.31 11.91 -17.51
C GLU A 10 0.45 11.84 -16.19
N LEU A 11 -0.25 11.96 -15.05
CA LEU A 11 0.34 11.78 -13.72
C LEU A 11 0.95 10.38 -13.52
N THR A 12 0.34 9.34 -14.11
CA THR A 12 0.90 7.98 -14.08
C THR A 12 2.19 7.89 -14.88
N LYS A 13 2.24 8.48 -16.09
CA LYS A 13 3.46 8.52 -16.92
C LYS A 13 4.59 9.29 -16.24
N ILE A 14 4.26 10.40 -15.58
CA ILE A 14 5.23 11.17 -14.80
C ILE A 14 5.78 10.33 -13.66
N SER A 15 4.89 9.65 -12.92
CA SER A 15 5.29 8.76 -11.82
C SER A 15 6.25 7.66 -12.30
N TRP A 16 5.97 7.09 -13.48
CA TRP A 16 6.84 6.11 -14.13
C TRP A 16 8.19 6.69 -14.57
N SER A 17 8.19 7.88 -15.18
CA SER A 17 9.40 8.57 -15.61
C SER A 17 10.33 8.90 -14.43
N VAL A 18 9.77 9.38 -13.32
CA VAL A 18 10.51 9.63 -12.07
C VAL A 18 11.16 8.34 -11.56
N LEU A 19 10.40 7.25 -11.49
CA LEU A 19 10.91 5.96 -11.02
C LEU A 19 11.99 5.36 -11.94
N GLN A 20 11.89 5.56 -13.25
CA GLN A 20 12.91 5.11 -14.20
C GLN A 20 14.23 5.87 -14.05
N LYS A 21 14.16 7.18 -13.77
CA LYS A 21 15.34 8.04 -13.57
C LYS A 21 15.98 7.83 -12.20
N ASP A 22 15.16 7.50 -11.20
CA ASP A 22 15.59 7.34 -9.82
C ASP A 22 15.16 5.97 -9.26
N LYS A 23 15.92 4.94 -9.62
CA LYS A 23 15.67 3.57 -9.16
C LYS A 23 15.97 3.39 -7.67
N GLU A 24 16.68 4.31 -7.04
CA GLU A 24 16.98 4.24 -5.60
C GLU A 24 15.70 4.39 -4.77
N LEU A 25 14.66 5.03 -5.30
CA LEU A 25 13.34 5.11 -4.68
C LEU A 25 12.68 3.74 -4.45
N LEU A 26 13.08 2.69 -5.18
CA LEU A 26 12.59 1.32 -5.00
C LEU A 26 13.10 0.67 -3.70
N VAL A 27 14.14 1.23 -3.08
CA VAL A 27 14.70 0.69 -1.84
C VAL A 27 13.70 0.83 -0.68
N PHE A 28 12.92 1.91 -0.61
CA PHE A 28 11.94 2.07 0.49
C PHE A 28 10.81 1.01 0.41
N PRO A 29 10.14 0.78 -0.74
CA PRO A 29 9.17 -0.31 -0.86
C PRO A 29 9.78 -1.70 -0.68
N LEU A 30 11.04 -1.92 -1.10
CA LEU A 30 11.74 -3.18 -0.88
C LEU A 30 11.93 -3.48 0.61
N ILE A 31 12.42 -2.50 1.38
CA ILE A 31 12.59 -2.63 2.83
C ILE A 31 11.25 -2.88 3.51
N SER A 32 10.18 -2.18 3.08
CA SER A 32 8.82 -2.43 3.53
C SER A 32 8.39 -3.88 3.30
N MET A 33 8.60 -4.39 2.08
CA MET A 33 8.22 -5.76 1.71
C MET A 33 8.96 -6.80 2.58
N ILE A 34 10.25 -6.62 2.81
CA ILE A 34 11.04 -7.50 3.69
C ILE A 34 10.53 -7.41 5.12
N GLY A 35 10.28 -6.21 5.63
CA GLY A 35 9.76 -6.00 6.99
C GLY A 35 8.39 -6.64 7.19
N VAL A 36 7.48 -6.51 6.22
CA VAL A 36 6.18 -7.19 6.22
C VAL A 36 6.35 -8.70 6.22
N ALA A 37 7.23 -9.26 5.37
CA ALA A 37 7.48 -10.69 5.33
C ALA A 37 8.01 -11.22 6.68
N VAL A 38 8.95 -10.50 7.30
CA VAL A 38 9.48 -10.85 8.63
C VAL A 38 8.39 -10.81 9.70
N ILE A 39 7.56 -9.76 9.73
CA ILE A 39 6.43 -9.64 10.67
C ILE A 39 5.44 -10.79 10.44
N SER A 40 5.06 -11.06 9.19
CA SER A 40 4.17 -12.18 8.88
C SER A 40 4.72 -13.52 9.34
N LEU A 41 6.03 -13.78 9.21
CA LEU A 41 6.65 -15.00 9.72
C LEU A 41 6.61 -15.07 11.26
N ILE A 42 6.93 -13.95 11.93
CA ILE A 42 6.92 -13.87 13.41
C ILE A 42 5.51 -14.15 13.96
N PHE A 43 4.47 -13.61 13.32
CA PHE A 43 3.08 -13.77 13.77
C PHE A 43 2.41 -15.06 13.29
N ALA A 44 2.84 -15.62 12.15
CA ALA A 44 2.27 -16.86 11.61
C ALA A 44 2.53 -18.06 12.53
N LEU A 45 3.73 -18.17 13.11
CA LEU A 45 4.10 -19.31 13.96
C LEU A 45 3.19 -19.44 15.20
N PRO A 46 3.00 -18.40 16.04
CA PRO A 46 2.04 -18.44 17.14
C PRO A 46 0.64 -18.78 16.64
N LEU A 47 0.12 -18.04 15.65
CA LEU A 47 -1.25 -18.21 15.16
C LEU A 47 -1.58 -19.64 14.70
N LEU A 48 -0.65 -20.30 14.01
CA LEU A 48 -0.83 -21.66 13.50
C LEU A 48 -0.73 -22.72 14.60
N SER A 49 0.10 -22.49 15.62
CA SER A 49 0.38 -23.47 16.68
C SER A 49 -0.56 -23.39 17.89
N SER A 50 -1.18 -22.23 18.15
CA SER A 50 -1.77 -21.92 19.44
C SER A 50 -3.31 -22.03 19.51
N GLY A 51 -3.95 -22.59 18.49
CA GLY A 51 -5.42 -22.71 18.47
C GLY A 51 -6.16 -21.39 18.21
N LEU A 52 -5.45 -20.28 18.00
CA LEU A 52 -6.06 -18.95 17.91
C LEU A 52 -6.83 -18.73 16.62
N ILE A 53 -6.42 -19.39 15.54
CA ILE A 53 -7.16 -19.36 14.27
C ILE A 53 -8.52 -20.04 14.46
N GLN A 54 -8.55 -21.19 15.13
CA GLN A 54 -9.79 -21.92 15.46
C GLN A 54 -10.69 -21.10 16.37
N ALA A 55 -10.09 -20.44 17.38
CA ALA A 55 -10.82 -19.53 18.26
C ALA A 55 -11.44 -18.35 17.52
N LEU A 56 -10.69 -17.70 16.63
CA LEU A 56 -11.22 -16.61 15.79
C LEU A 56 -12.27 -17.09 14.78
N ALA A 57 -12.18 -18.35 14.34
CA ALA A 57 -13.16 -18.97 13.46
C ALA A 57 -14.46 -19.39 14.18
N GLY A 58 -14.55 -19.21 15.50
CA GLY A 58 -15.77 -19.48 16.27
C GLY A 58 -16.04 -20.97 16.50
N GLU A 59 -15.00 -21.82 16.47
CA GLU A 59 -15.17 -23.25 16.74
C GLU A 59 -15.63 -23.50 18.19
N GLU A 60 -16.65 -24.35 18.38
CA GLU A 60 -17.40 -24.53 19.65
C GLU A 60 -16.51 -24.90 20.86
N GLU A 61 -15.34 -25.52 20.65
CA GLU A 61 -14.41 -25.89 21.72
C GLU A 61 -13.49 -24.74 22.18
N SER A 62 -13.59 -23.56 21.57
CA SER A 62 -12.66 -22.46 21.83
C SER A 62 -13.04 -21.63 23.06
N SER A 63 -12.10 -21.47 23.99
CA SER A 63 -12.30 -20.62 25.17
C SER A 63 -12.48 -19.13 24.80
N ALA A 64 -13.30 -18.40 25.56
CA ALA A 64 -13.46 -16.95 25.40
C ALA A 64 -12.12 -16.20 25.54
N VAL A 65 -11.20 -16.71 26.37
CA VAL A 65 -9.84 -16.16 26.53
C VAL A 65 -9.04 -16.31 25.23
N ALA A 66 -9.10 -17.46 24.57
CA ALA A 66 -8.43 -17.67 23.28
C ALA A 66 -9.00 -16.76 22.19
N TYR A 67 -10.31 -16.51 22.18
CA TYR A 67 -10.93 -15.56 21.25
C TYR A 67 -10.40 -14.13 21.45
N ILE A 68 -10.37 -13.64 22.69
CA ILE A 68 -9.84 -12.31 23.03
C ILE A 68 -8.36 -12.20 22.67
N LEU A 69 -7.55 -13.19 23.01
CA LEU A 69 -6.13 -13.25 22.65
C LEU A 69 -5.94 -13.24 21.12
N GLY A 70 -6.80 -13.93 20.39
CA GLY A 70 -6.81 -13.95 18.93
C GLY A 70 -7.03 -12.55 18.36
N ILE A 71 -8.01 -11.80 18.88
CA ILE A 71 -8.28 -10.41 18.46
C ILE A 71 -7.08 -9.50 18.78
N VAL A 72 -6.50 -9.63 19.98
CA VAL A 72 -5.33 -8.82 20.37
C VAL A 72 -4.14 -9.09 19.46
N ILE A 73 -3.84 -10.37 19.18
CA ILE A 73 -2.73 -10.74 18.29
C ILE A 73 -3.01 -10.28 16.85
N LEU A 74 -4.26 -10.39 16.38
CA LEU A 74 -4.68 -9.87 15.09
C LEU A 74 -4.47 -8.36 14.99
N PHE A 75 -4.85 -7.61 16.04
CA PHE A 75 -4.62 -6.18 16.12
C PHE A 75 -3.12 -5.84 16.09
N LEU A 76 -2.31 -6.52 16.89
CA LEU A 76 -0.86 -6.31 16.93
C LEU A 76 -0.19 -6.64 15.58
N TYR A 77 -0.66 -7.68 14.90
CA TYR A 77 -0.23 -8.02 13.55
C TYR A 77 -0.54 -6.90 12.55
N TYR A 78 -1.79 -6.43 12.51
CA TYR A 78 -2.19 -5.33 11.63
C TYR A 78 -1.44 -4.03 11.97
N LEU A 79 -1.24 -3.74 13.26
CA LEU A 79 -0.48 -2.58 13.72
C LEU A 79 0.98 -2.65 13.24
N ALA A 80 1.66 -3.77 13.45
CA ALA A 80 3.06 -3.94 13.06
C ALA A 80 3.25 -3.77 11.55
N ILE A 81 2.41 -4.44 10.74
CA ILE A 81 2.42 -4.27 9.28
C ILE A 81 2.19 -2.80 8.91
N SER A 82 1.17 -2.19 9.50
CA SER A 82 0.77 -0.83 9.18
C SER A 82 1.87 0.19 9.52
N VAL A 83 2.60 0.00 10.62
CA VAL A 83 3.76 0.83 10.98
C VAL A 83 4.84 0.72 9.91
N VAL A 84 5.27 -0.48 9.53
CA VAL A 84 6.33 -0.69 8.53
C VAL A 84 5.96 -0.10 7.18
N VAL A 85 4.74 -0.36 6.71
CA VAL A 85 4.25 0.14 5.42
C VAL A 85 4.13 1.66 5.44
N THR A 86 3.53 2.23 6.49
CA THR A 86 3.36 3.69 6.60
C THR A 86 4.70 4.39 6.73
N TYR A 87 5.63 3.84 7.51
CA TYR A 87 6.98 4.38 7.67
C TYR A 87 7.74 4.44 6.36
N SER A 88 7.74 3.32 5.61
CA SER A 88 8.42 3.25 4.31
C SER A 88 7.79 4.18 3.27
N ASN A 89 6.46 4.29 3.28
CA ASN A 89 5.75 5.24 2.43
C ASN A 89 6.06 6.69 2.81
N ALA A 90 6.15 7.03 4.10
CA ALA A 90 6.54 8.35 4.55
C ALA A 90 7.97 8.70 4.12
N ALA A 91 8.90 7.74 4.21
CA ALA A 91 10.28 7.90 3.77
C ALA A 91 10.37 8.14 2.25
N LEU A 92 9.67 7.33 1.46
CA LEU A 92 9.56 7.50 0.01
C LEU A 92 8.92 8.84 -0.35
N THR A 93 7.81 9.20 0.30
CA THR A 93 7.13 10.48 0.07
C THR A 93 8.04 11.67 0.38
N GLY A 94 8.82 11.61 1.46
CA GLY A 94 9.83 12.62 1.79
C GLY A 94 10.90 12.78 0.72
N ALA A 95 11.47 11.68 0.24
CA ALA A 95 12.45 11.68 -0.84
C ALA A 95 11.87 12.24 -2.15
N VAL A 96 10.63 11.87 -2.49
CA VAL A 96 9.94 12.38 -3.69
C VAL A 96 9.68 13.89 -3.58
N PHE A 97 9.27 14.40 -2.41
CA PHE A 97 9.12 15.85 -2.22
C PHE A 97 10.44 16.59 -2.39
N MET A 98 11.54 16.08 -1.83
CA MET A 98 12.87 16.67 -2.03
C MET A 98 13.26 16.71 -3.51
N ARG A 99 12.95 15.64 -4.26
CA ARG A 99 13.21 15.59 -5.70
C ARG A 99 12.36 16.59 -6.48
N PHE A 100 11.09 16.75 -6.11
CA PHE A 100 10.21 17.78 -6.69
C PHE A 100 10.67 19.20 -6.37
N ASP A 101 11.28 19.41 -5.19
CA ASP A 101 11.92 20.68 -4.83
C ASP A 101 13.30 20.88 -5.53
N GLY A 102 13.66 20.04 -6.51
CA GLY A 102 14.92 20.14 -7.27
C GLY A 102 16.17 19.67 -6.53
N LYS A 103 16.04 19.02 -5.37
CA LYS A 103 17.16 18.50 -4.59
C LYS A 103 17.53 17.08 -5.03
N ASP A 104 18.71 16.63 -4.62
CA ASP A 104 19.18 15.24 -4.82
C ASP A 104 19.06 14.46 -3.51
N PRO A 105 17.93 13.75 -3.27
CA PRO A 105 17.71 13.06 -2.01
C PRO A 105 18.60 11.83 -1.89
N LYS A 106 19.25 11.65 -0.74
CA LYS A 106 19.85 10.37 -0.35
C LYS A 106 18.80 9.49 0.34
N LEU A 107 19.03 8.18 0.35
CA LEU A 107 18.21 7.23 1.11
C LEU A 107 18.09 7.62 2.60
N SER A 108 19.18 8.13 3.20
CA SER A 108 19.22 8.61 4.58
C SER A 108 18.25 9.76 4.84
N ASP A 109 18.04 10.63 3.85
CA ASP A 109 17.17 11.81 4.00
C ASP A 109 15.71 11.40 4.08
N GLY A 110 15.30 10.42 3.27
CA GLY A 110 13.96 9.82 3.35
C GLY A 110 13.70 9.19 4.72
N PHE A 111 14.63 8.39 5.24
CA PHE A 111 14.50 7.81 6.58
C PHE A 111 14.52 8.85 7.70
N ALA A 112 15.33 9.90 7.57
CA ALA A 112 15.34 11.01 8.53
C ALA A 112 13.99 11.74 8.56
N ILE A 113 13.37 11.97 7.40
CA ILE A 113 12.03 12.55 7.30
C ILE A 113 10.99 11.64 7.98
N ALA A 114 11.03 10.33 7.72
CA ALA A 114 10.12 9.39 8.38
C ALA A 114 10.33 9.37 9.91
N ASN A 115 11.58 9.43 10.38
CA ASN A 115 11.92 9.48 11.79
C ASN A 115 11.33 10.71 12.50
N ASN A 116 11.36 11.88 11.84
CA ASN A 116 10.77 13.10 12.38
C ASN A 116 9.23 13.02 12.52
N HIS A 117 8.59 12.06 11.85
CA HIS A 117 7.14 11.86 11.88
C HIS A 117 6.72 10.55 12.54
N LEU A 118 7.60 9.88 13.31
CA LEU A 118 7.31 8.57 13.92
C LEU A 118 6.03 8.55 14.76
N GLY A 119 5.79 9.57 15.59
CA GLY A 119 4.57 9.65 16.39
C GLY A 119 3.30 9.68 15.54
N ALA A 120 3.32 10.45 14.45
CA ALA A 120 2.21 10.49 13.50
C ALA A 120 2.06 9.16 12.75
N ILE A 121 3.17 8.54 12.33
CA ILE A 121 3.18 7.23 11.66
C ILE A 121 2.57 6.13 12.54
N VAL A 122 2.98 6.04 13.81
CA VAL A 122 2.46 5.04 14.75
C VAL A 122 0.97 5.27 15.03
N THR A 123 0.56 6.53 15.21
CA THR A 123 -0.85 6.86 15.44
C THR A 123 -1.70 6.52 14.21
N PHE A 124 -1.24 6.88 13.02
CA PHE A 124 -1.90 6.54 11.76
C PHE A 124 -1.95 5.03 11.56
N ALA A 125 -0.88 4.32 11.92
CA ALA A 125 -0.83 2.88 11.83
C ALA A 125 -1.84 2.19 12.74
N ALA A 126 -2.04 2.71 13.97
CA ALA A 126 -3.07 2.25 14.89
C ALA A 126 -4.50 2.50 14.37
N MET A 127 -4.71 3.62 13.67
CA MET A 127 -5.99 3.90 13.00
C MET A 127 -6.25 2.86 11.88
N ASN A 128 -5.27 2.60 11.02
CA ASN A 128 -5.36 1.55 9.99
C ASN A 128 -5.59 0.16 10.59
N ALA A 129 -4.91 -0.17 11.69
CA ALA A 129 -5.06 -1.47 12.36
C ALA A 129 -6.46 -1.64 12.95
N THR A 130 -7.00 -0.59 13.56
CA THR A 130 -8.38 -0.57 14.06
C THR A 130 -9.37 -0.83 12.92
N VAL A 131 -9.22 -0.15 11.78
CA VAL A 131 -10.08 -0.39 10.61
C VAL A 131 -9.92 -1.81 10.09
N GLY A 132 -8.70 -2.32 10.02
CA GLY A 132 -8.42 -3.71 9.62
C GLY A 132 -9.13 -4.73 10.50
N VAL A 133 -9.06 -4.57 11.82
CA VAL A 133 -9.76 -5.42 12.79
C VAL A 133 -11.27 -5.28 12.67
N ILE A 134 -11.81 -4.08 12.55
CA ILE A 134 -13.25 -3.86 12.35
C ILE A 134 -13.73 -4.59 11.09
N SER A 135 -13.04 -4.44 9.96
CA SER A 135 -13.40 -5.14 8.73
C SER A 135 -13.25 -6.65 8.86
N ALA A 136 -12.25 -7.14 9.61
CA ALA A 136 -12.11 -8.56 9.91
C ALA A 136 -13.27 -9.10 10.77
N LEU A 137 -13.71 -8.35 11.78
CA LEU A 137 -14.84 -8.71 12.63
C LEU A 137 -16.16 -8.70 11.86
N ILE A 138 -16.37 -7.72 10.97
CA ILE A 138 -17.56 -7.67 10.09
C ILE A 138 -17.60 -8.93 9.21
N ARG A 139 -16.47 -9.30 8.58
CA ARG A 139 -16.37 -10.53 7.77
C ARG A 139 -16.63 -11.78 8.61
N ASN A 140 -16.10 -11.82 9.82
CA ASN A 140 -16.30 -12.96 10.71
C ASN A 140 -17.76 -13.14 11.12
N ALA A 141 -18.47 -12.04 11.42
CA ALA A 141 -19.88 -12.07 11.77
C ALA A 141 -20.78 -12.64 10.64
N GLY A 142 -20.39 -12.45 9.38
CA GLY A 142 -21.09 -13.04 8.24
C GLY A 142 -20.73 -14.50 7.93
N ARG A 143 -19.65 -15.02 8.53
CA ARG A 143 -19.07 -16.32 8.20
C ARG A 143 -19.96 -17.49 8.62
N ASP A 144 -20.65 -17.36 9.75
CA ASP A 144 -21.51 -18.40 10.33
C ASP A 144 -22.89 -18.47 9.66
N SER A 145 -23.19 -17.53 8.76
CA SER A 145 -24.45 -17.56 8.05
C SER A 145 -24.46 -18.65 6.98
N LYS A 146 -25.36 -19.61 7.11
CA LYS A 146 -25.64 -20.60 6.05
C LYS A 146 -26.24 -19.95 4.78
N ASN A 147 -26.70 -18.69 4.88
CA ASN A 147 -27.22 -17.93 3.75
C ASN A 147 -26.07 -17.21 3.03
N TRP A 148 -25.81 -17.61 1.79
CA TRP A 148 -24.79 -16.99 0.94
C TRP A 148 -25.00 -15.48 0.79
N VAL A 149 -26.25 -15.00 0.78
CA VAL A 149 -26.57 -13.57 0.68
C VAL A 149 -26.06 -12.81 1.91
N ALA A 150 -26.27 -13.35 3.11
CA ALA A 150 -25.83 -12.70 4.35
C ALA A 150 -24.30 -12.64 4.45
N ARG A 151 -23.61 -13.70 4.00
CA ARG A 151 -22.15 -13.71 3.90
C ARG A 151 -21.64 -12.66 2.90
N SER A 152 -22.21 -12.61 1.70
CA SER A 152 -21.82 -11.63 0.69
C SER A 152 -22.09 -10.18 1.13
N LEU A 153 -23.16 -9.94 1.88
CA LEU A 153 -23.42 -8.60 2.45
C LEU A 153 -22.37 -8.21 3.49
N ALA A 154 -21.96 -9.14 4.37
CA ALA A 154 -20.92 -8.87 5.36
C ALA A 154 -19.56 -8.58 4.68
N ASP A 155 -19.19 -9.37 3.67
CA ASP A 155 -17.99 -9.13 2.87
C ASP A 155 -18.05 -7.75 2.18
N ALA A 156 -19.18 -7.43 1.53
CA ALA A 156 -19.38 -6.13 0.88
C ALA A 156 -19.31 -4.94 1.86
N LEU A 157 -19.85 -5.09 3.07
CA LEU A 157 -19.76 -4.05 4.10
C LEU A 157 -18.32 -3.86 4.59
N ALA A 158 -17.58 -4.95 4.81
CA ALA A 158 -16.18 -4.87 5.22
C ALA A 158 -15.30 -4.21 4.16
N ASP A 159 -15.59 -4.48 2.88
CA ASP A 159 -14.91 -3.88 1.73
C ASP A 159 -15.29 -2.42 1.56
N LEU A 160 -16.55 -2.05 1.81
CA LEU A 160 -16.99 -0.66 1.81
C LEU A 160 -16.26 0.16 2.89
N VAL A 161 -16.16 -0.38 4.12
CA VAL A 161 -15.41 0.25 5.22
C VAL A 161 -13.95 0.46 4.82
N SER A 162 -13.32 -0.59 4.27
CA SER A 162 -11.92 -0.53 3.83
C SER A 162 -11.71 0.49 2.71
N THR A 163 -12.65 0.56 1.76
CA THR A 163 -12.60 1.46 0.61
C THR A 163 -12.83 2.90 1.03
N ALA A 164 -13.83 3.17 1.87
CA ALA A 164 -14.10 4.50 2.40
C ALA A 164 -12.89 5.03 3.18
N TRP A 165 -12.27 4.18 4.00
CA TRP A 165 -11.05 4.51 4.71
C TRP A 165 -9.89 4.86 3.76
N ALA A 166 -9.66 4.03 2.74
CA ALA A 166 -8.61 4.26 1.75
C ALA A 166 -8.80 5.57 0.97
N ILE A 167 -10.05 5.95 0.67
CA ILE A 167 -10.37 7.23 0.03
C ILE A 167 -10.04 8.38 0.98
N ILE A 168 -10.60 8.38 2.19
CA ILE A 168 -10.43 9.47 3.16
C ILE A 168 -8.95 9.70 3.50
N THR A 169 -8.16 8.63 3.59
CA THR A 169 -6.74 8.68 3.97
C THR A 169 -5.78 8.76 2.79
N PHE A 170 -6.28 8.89 1.56
CA PHE A 170 -5.47 8.79 0.34
C PHE A 170 -4.26 9.77 0.32
N LEU A 171 -4.45 10.99 0.82
CA LEU A 171 -3.42 12.04 0.89
C LEU A 171 -2.85 12.24 2.31
N ALA A 172 -3.20 11.37 3.27
CA ALA A 172 -2.79 11.55 4.66
C ALA A 172 -1.27 11.53 4.83
N ILE A 173 -0.55 10.60 4.16
CA ILE A 173 0.91 10.52 4.26
C ILE A 173 1.61 11.77 3.67
N PRO A 174 1.29 12.22 2.44
CA PRO A 174 1.79 13.51 1.94
C PRO A 174 1.53 14.68 2.88
N VAL A 175 0.33 14.78 3.46
CA VAL A 175 -0.02 15.83 4.42
C VAL A 175 0.83 15.72 5.70
N MET A 176 0.98 14.52 6.26
CA MET A 176 1.81 14.32 7.46
C MET A 176 3.25 14.80 7.20
N VAL A 177 3.82 14.43 6.06
CA VAL A 177 5.22 14.72 5.72
C VAL A 177 5.45 16.19 5.33
N ARG A 178 4.59 16.78 4.49
CA ARG A 178 4.79 18.15 3.98
C ARG A 178 4.31 19.21 4.95
N GLU A 179 3.19 18.97 5.64
CA GLU A 179 2.58 19.94 6.55
C GLU A 179 2.97 19.70 8.02
N GLY A 180 3.71 18.63 8.33
CA GLY A 180 4.15 18.31 9.70
C GLY A 180 3.00 17.96 10.65
N LYS A 181 1.84 17.59 10.12
CA LYS A 181 0.61 17.38 10.90
C LYS A 181 0.59 16.00 11.57
N GLY A 182 -0.05 15.94 12.74
CA GLY A 182 -0.37 14.66 13.39
C GLY A 182 -1.36 13.83 12.56
N ALA A 183 -1.43 12.53 12.83
CA ALA A 183 -2.23 11.57 12.04
C ALA A 183 -3.70 12.00 11.87
N ILE A 184 -4.37 12.38 12.95
CA ILE A 184 -5.80 12.76 12.93
C ILE A 184 -6.02 14.00 12.07
N GLU A 185 -5.17 15.02 12.23
CA GLU A 185 -5.24 16.25 11.46
C GLU A 185 -4.94 16.02 9.99
N ALA A 186 -3.97 15.16 9.70
CA ALA A 186 -3.62 14.78 8.34
C ALA A 186 -4.76 14.04 7.63
N VAL A 187 -5.49 13.17 8.33
CA VAL A 187 -6.69 12.51 7.80
C VAL A 187 -7.80 13.52 7.51
N LYS A 188 -8.08 14.44 8.45
CA LYS A 188 -9.07 15.51 8.23
C LYS A 188 -8.71 16.38 7.02
N ARG A 189 -7.44 16.78 6.92
CA ARG A 189 -6.93 17.58 5.80
C ARG A 189 -6.96 16.81 4.48
N SER A 190 -6.62 15.53 4.48
CA SER A 190 -6.75 14.64 3.32
C SER A 190 -8.19 14.60 2.81
N ALA A 191 -9.16 14.42 3.71
CA ALA A 191 -10.58 14.42 3.36
C ALA A 191 -11.04 15.76 2.75
N GLN A 192 -10.60 16.89 3.33
CA GLN A 192 -10.88 18.24 2.81
C GLN A 192 -10.29 18.44 1.41
N LEU A 193 -9.01 18.10 1.21
CA LEU A 193 -8.37 18.23 -0.10
C LEU A 193 -9.14 17.43 -1.16
N LEU A 194 -9.60 16.23 -0.83
CA LEU A 194 -10.38 15.39 -1.75
C LEU A 194 -11.80 15.92 -2.00
N SER A 195 -12.50 16.42 -0.98
CA SER A 195 -13.83 17.02 -1.16
C SER A 195 -13.77 18.26 -2.05
N ASP A 196 -12.74 19.10 -1.85
CA ASP A 196 -12.61 20.40 -2.49
C ASP A 196 -12.19 20.28 -3.97
N THR A 197 -11.34 19.31 -4.30
CA THR A 197 -10.86 19.12 -5.69
C THR A 197 -11.57 18.02 -6.49
N TRP A 198 -12.25 17.04 -5.85
CA TRP A 198 -12.64 15.79 -6.55
C TRP A 198 -14.04 15.23 -6.27
N GLY A 199 -14.97 16.00 -5.67
CA GLY A 199 -16.30 15.54 -5.22
C GLY A 199 -17.21 14.76 -6.20
N ARG A 200 -16.85 14.57 -7.48
CA ARG A 200 -17.53 13.68 -8.45
C ARG A 200 -16.61 12.87 -9.40
N GLN A 201 -15.29 12.87 -9.20
CA GLN A 201 -14.34 12.33 -10.21
C GLN A 201 -13.25 11.42 -9.62
N VAL A 202 -13.57 10.63 -8.60
CA VAL A 202 -12.66 9.68 -7.96
C VAL A 202 -12.44 8.46 -8.88
N VAL A 203 -11.59 8.57 -9.90
CA VAL A 203 -11.26 7.44 -10.81
C VAL A 203 -9.76 7.32 -11.12
N GLY A 204 -8.91 8.27 -10.72
CA GLY A 204 -7.50 8.29 -11.15
C GLY A 204 -6.60 7.18 -10.59
N SER A 205 -6.64 6.92 -9.28
CA SER A 205 -5.74 5.97 -8.62
C SER A 205 -6.11 4.50 -8.83
N ALA A 206 -7.39 4.22 -9.09
CA ALA A 206 -7.86 2.89 -9.43
C ALA A 206 -7.19 2.37 -10.72
N GLY A 207 -6.86 3.26 -11.66
CA GLY A 207 -6.27 2.89 -12.95
C GLY A 207 -4.91 2.19 -12.82
N ILE A 208 -4.01 2.70 -11.97
CA ILE A 208 -2.69 2.09 -11.75
C ILE A 208 -2.86 0.70 -11.13
N GLY A 209 -3.64 0.60 -10.06
CA GLY A 209 -3.89 -0.68 -9.38
C GLY A 209 -4.51 -1.72 -10.31
N VAL A 210 -5.47 -1.32 -11.15
CA VAL A 210 -6.12 -2.23 -12.13
C VAL A 210 -5.11 -2.74 -13.17
N ILE A 211 -4.23 -1.89 -13.70
CA ILE A 211 -3.20 -2.33 -14.66
C ILE A 211 -2.27 -3.36 -14.02
N PHE A 212 -1.76 -3.10 -12.82
CA PHE A 212 -0.89 -4.04 -12.12
C PHE A 212 -1.64 -5.33 -11.72
N ALA A 213 -2.93 -5.23 -11.37
CA ALA A 213 -3.76 -6.40 -11.12
C ALA A 213 -3.95 -7.27 -12.37
N LEU A 214 -4.16 -6.66 -13.54
CA LEU A 214 -4.24 -7.38 -14.81
C LEU A 214 -2.91 -8.04 -15.19
N ILE A 215 -1.78 -7.36 -14.96
CA ILE A 215 -0.44 -7.94 -15.17
C ILE A 215 -0.23 -9.14 -14.23
N ALA A 216 -0.58 -9.00 -12.94
CA ALA A 216 -0.49 -10.09 -11.98
C ALA A 216 -1.40 -11.26 -12.37
N LEU A 217 -2.62 -10.98 -12.82
CA LEU A 217 -3.56 -12.01 -13.30
C LEU A 217 -3.03 -12.74 -14.54
N ALA A 218 -2.51 -12.01 -15.53
CA ALA A 218 -1.90 -12.60 -16.72
C ALA A 218 -0.72 -13.52 -16.35
N PHE A 219 0.12 -13.07 -15.40
CA PHE A 219 1.20 -13.91 -14.87
C PHE A 219 0.67 -15.16 -14.15
N LEU A 220 -0.39 -15.03 -13.33
CA LEU A 220 -1.01 -16.16 -12.63
C LEU A 220 -1.59 -17.20 -13.61
N ILE A 221 -2.17 -16.76 -14.72
CA ILE A 221 -2.67 -17.63 -15.78
C ILE A 221 -1.54 -18.44 -16.42
N VAL A 222 -0.34 -17.86 -16.56
CA VAL A 222 0.84 -18.53 -17.13
C VAL A 222 1.52 -19.46 -16.12
N ILE A 223 1.64 -19.04 -14.86
CA ILE A 223 2.33 -19.82 -13.81
C ILE A 223 1.48 -20.96 -13.27
N GLY A 224 0.15 -20.85 -13.32
CA GLY A 224 -0.79 -21.86 -12.82
C GLY A 224 -0.59 -23.24 -13.46
N PRO A 225 -0.55 -23.35 -14.80
CA PRO A 225 -0.23 -24.60 -15.49
C PRO A 225 1.16 -25.15 -15.12
N LEU A 226 2.18 -24.29 -14.99
CA LEU A 226 3.52 -24.72 -14.58
C LEU A 226 3.52 -25.28 -13.16
N PHE A 227 2.74 -24.70 -12.25
CA PHE A 227 2.58 -25.19 -10.90
C PHE A 227 1.84 -26.53 -10.87
N ALA A 228 0.77 -26.68 -11.67
CA ALA A 228 0.04 -27.94 -11.82
C ALA A 228 0.93 -29.06 -12.38
N LEU A 229 1.80 -28.75 -13.35
CA LEU A 229 2.78 -29.69 -13.90
C LEU A 229 3.86 -30.07 -12.87
N ALA A 230 4.32 -29.13 -12.05
CA ALA A 230 5.27 -29.40 -10.98
C ALA A 230 4.66 -30.33 -9.91
N LEU A 231 3.38 -30.15 -9.58
CA LEU A 231 2.62 -31.03 -8.68
C LEU A 231 2.43 -32.42 -9.28
N SER A 232 2.05 -32.53 -10.55
CA SER A 232 1.86 -33.83 -11.20
C SER A 232 3.16 -34.61 -11.36
N ALA A 233 4.29 -33.92 -11.49
CA ALA A 233 5.62 -34.52 -11.49
C ALA A 233 6.10 -34.96 -10.09
N ASN A 234 5.36 -34.64 -9.02
CA ASN A 234 5.67 -34.94 -7.62
C ASN A 234 7.12 -34.56 -7.21
N SER A 235 7.65 -33.51 -7.84
CA SER A 235 9.03 -33.06 -7.64
C SER A 235 9.05 -31.83 -6.75
N ALA A 236 9.51 -32.01 -5.52
CA ALA A 236 9.67 -30.92 -4.55
C ALA A 236 10.58 -29.80 -5.09
N VAL A 237 11.58 -30.15 -5.92
CA VAL A 237 12.48 -29.18 -6.55
C VAL A 237 11.73 -28.32 -7.58
N LEU A 238 10.92 -28.94 -8.46
CA LEU A 238 10.13 -28.19 -9.44
C LEU A 238 9.10 -27.29 -8.76
N ILE A 239 8.43 -27.80 -7.73
CA ILE A 239 7.47 -27.03 -6.93
C ILE A 239 8.18 -25.82 -6.30
N GLY A 240 9.33 -26.04 -5.67
CA GLY A 240 10.14 -24.98 -5.06
C GLY A 240 10.56 -23.91 -6.07
N LEU A 241 11.01 -24.31 -7.27
CA LEU A 241 11.41 -23.38 -8.32
C LEU A 241 10.24 -22.53 -8.84
N VAL A 242 9.09 -23.16 -9.10
CA VAL A 242 7.89 -22.45 -9.58
C VAL A 242 7.39 -21.46 -8.52
N LEU A 243 7.38 -21.87 -7.24
CA LEU A 243 7.00 -20.99 -6.14
C LEU A 243 8.00 -19.82 -5.98
N ALA A 244 9.30 -20.09 -6.03
CA ALA A 244 10.31 -19.04 -5.94
C ALA A 244 10.15 -18.02 -7.08
N LEU A 245 9.93 -18.48 -8.31
CA LEU A 245 9.67 -17.63 -9.46
C LEU A 245 8.39 -16.79 -9.28
N ALA A 246 7.31 -17.42 -8.80
CA ALA A 246 6.05 -16.73 -8.53
C ALA A 246 6.23 -15.62 -7.48
N VAL A 247 6.92 -15.91 -6.39
CA VAL A 247 7.21 -14.93 -5.32
C VAL A 247 8.06 -13.78 -5.86
N LEU A 248 9.10 -14.06 -6.64
CA LEU A 248 9.97 -13.02 -7.21
C LEU A 248 9.19 -12.08 -8.14
N ILE A 249 8.39 -12.63 -9.05
CA ILE A 249 7.67 -11.82 -10.05
C ILE A 249 6.52 -11.06 -9.39
N LEU A 250 5.69 -11.71 -8.57
CA LEU A 250 4.60 -11.03 -7.85
C LEU A 250 5.12 -10.00 -6.86
N GLY A 251 6.25 -10.28 -6.21
CA GLY A 251 6.97 -9.34 -5.36
C GLY A 251 7.42 -8.10 -6.14
N GLY A 252 8.06 -8.30 -7.30
CA GLY A 252 8.48 -7.20 -8.19
C GLY A 252 7.31 -6.35 -8.68
N ILE A 253 6.20 -6.98 -9.11
CA ILE A 253 4.97 -6.31 -9.53
C ILE A 253 4.41 -5.46 -8.37
N SER A 254 4.31 -6.04 -7.18
CA SER A 254 3.79 -5.37 -5.98
C SER A 254 4.67 -4.18 -5.56
N LEU A 255 5.98 -4.35 -5.65
CA LEU A 255 6.97 -3.33 -5.33
C LEU A 255 6.87 -2.14 -6.28
N LEU A 256 6.82 -2.39 -7.59
CA LEU A 256 6.63 -1.35 -8.60
C LEU A 256 5.29 -0.62 -8.43
N ASN A 257 4.21 -1.37 -8.20
CA ASN A 257 2.89 -0.80 -7.95
C ASN A 257 2.89 0.10 -6.70
N GLY A 258 3.54 -0.33 -5.61
CA GLY A 258 3.67 0.45 -4.37
C GLY A 258 4.43 1.75 -4.59
N ALA A 259 5.59 1.69 -5.24
CA ALA A 259 6.42 2.86 -5.55
C ALA A 259 5.64 3.88 -6.40
N LEU A 260 5.00 3.42 -7.47
CA LEU A 260 4.22 4.26 -8.36
C LEU A 260 3.03 4.92 -7.67
N ASN A 261 2.31 4.17 -6.82
CA ASN A 261 1.19 4.74 -6.06
C ASN A 261 1.66 5.82 -5.08
N SER A 262 2.79 5.63 -4.43
CA SER A 262 3.36 6.63 -3.54
C SER A 262 3.77 7.88 -4.31
N ILE A 263 4.51 7.77 -5.43
CA ILE A 263 4.88 8.92 -6.27
C ILE A 263 3.63 9.63 -6.81
N TYR A 264 2.64 8.87 -7.29
CA TYR A 264 1.37 9.41 -7.79
C TYR A 264 0.64 10.23 -6.72
N ARG A 265 0.60 9.75 -5.45
CA ARG A 265 -0.01 10.49 -4.34
C ARG A 265 0.73 11.80 -4.05
N VAL A 266 2.05 11.82 -4.13
CA VAL A 266 2.83 13.05 -3.97
C VAL A 266 2.55 14.03 -5.10
N ALA A 267 2.56 13.55 -6.35
CA ALA A 267 2.24 14.38 -7.51
C ALA A 267 0.81 14.94 -7.43
N LEU A 268 -0.15 14.13 -6.98
CA LEU A 268 -1.53 14.56 -6.79
C LEU A 268 -1.66 15.58 -5.65
N TYR A 269 -0.95 15.37 -4.53
CA TYR A 269 -0.91 16.33 -3.44
C TYR A 269 -0.39 17.69 -3.91
N HIS A 270 0.73 17.71 -4.65
CA HIS A 270 1.30 18.93 -5.20
C HIS A 270 0.32 19.64 -6.15
N TYR A 271 -0.37 18.89 -7.02
CA TYR A 271 -1.41 19.44 -7.89
C TYR A 271 -2.58 20.05 -7.12
N ALA A 272 -3.04 19.39 -6.06
CA ALA A 272 -4.17 19.85 -5.25
C ALA A 272 -3.82 21.04 -4.34
N HIS A 273 -2.56 21.14 -3.90
CA HIS A 273 -2.10 22.18 -2.99
C HIS A 273 -1.69 23.46 -3.76
N ASP A 274 -0.88 23.34 -4.80
CA ASP A 274 -0.18 24.50 -5.36
C ASP A 274 -0.92 25.24 -6.47
N HIS A 275 -2.09 24.73 -6.92
CA HIS A 275 -3.01 25.36 -7.89
C HIS A 275 -2.38 25.86 -9.22
N LYS A 276 -1.09 25.62 -9.46
CA LYS A 276 -0.37 26.10 -10.64
C LYS A 276 -0.18 24.97 -11.64
N VAL A 277 -1.01 25.05 -12.68
CA VAL A 277 -1.00 24.18 -13.86
C VAL A 277 0.29 24.36 -14.69
N GLU A 278 1.08 25.40 -14.44
CA GLU A 278 2.25 25.78 -15.25
C GLU A 278 3.53 25.00 -14.95
N PHE A 279 3.64 24.30 -13.80
CA PHE A 279 4.88 23.60 -13.41
C PHE A 279 5.11 22.27 -14.17
N PHE A 280 4.10 21.75 -14.86
CA PHE A 280 4.16 20.43 -15.49
C PHE A 280 4.63 20.42 -16.95
N GLU A 281 4.58 21.55 -17.67
CA GLU A 281 5.08 21.61 -19.05
C GLU A 281 6.55 22.06 -19.14
N GLU A 282 6.99 23.05 -18.37
CA GLU A 282 8.37 23.56 -18.49
C GLU A 282 9.40 22.86 -17.59
N GLU A 283 9.06 22.57 -16.33
CA GLU A 283 10.03 22.05 -15.35
C GLU A 283 10.15 20.52 -15.38
N ALA A 284 9.06 19.80 -15.65
CA ALA A 284 9.10 18.35 -15.86
C ALA A 284 9.96 17.95 -17.08
N LEU A 285 10.11 18.87 -18.04
CA LEU A 285 11.02 18.77 -19.18
C LEU A 285 12.43 19.32 -18.92
N ARG A 286 12.68 20.06 -17.83
CA ARG A 286 14.01 20.63 -17.53
C ARG A 286 14.70 19.95 -16.34
N GLY A 287 14.02 19.79 -15.21
CA GLY A 287 14.58 19.16 -14.01
C GLY A 287 14.82 17.66 -14.15
N ALA A 288 14.00 16.98 -14.95
CA ALA A 288 14.21 15.56 -15.25
C ALA A 288 15.29 15.32 -16.32
N PHE A 289 15.84 16.37 -16.93
CA PHE A 289 16.74 16.29 -18.09
C PHE A 289 18.12 16.91 -17.86
N VAL A 290 18.46 17.30 -16.63
CA VAL A 290 19.85 17.69 -16.32
C VAL A 290 20.69 16.39 -16.30
N PRO A 291 21.65 16.22 -17.22
CA PRO A 291 22.54 15.06 -17.20
C PRO A 291 23.38 15.12 -15.93
N LYS A 292 23.62 13.95 -15.32
CA LYS A 292 24.59 13.78 -14.23
C LYS A 292 25.91 14.46 -14.66
N PRO A 293 26.48 15.41 -13.89
CA PRO A 293 27.81 15.92 -14.19
C PRO A 293 28.76 14.73 -14.22
N GLY A 294 29.37 14.48 -15.37
CA GLY A 294 30.36 13.42 -15.52
C GLY A 294 31.46 13.64 -14.50
N GLY A 295 31.65 12.67 -13.60
CA GLY A 295 32.80 12.67 -12.71
C GLY A 295 34.06 12.56 -13.55
N ALA A 296 34.86 13.62 -13.54
CA ALA A 296 36.28 13.58 -13.83
C ALA A 296 37.04 13.14 -12.57
#